data_AF-A0A2D5EKR7-F1
#
_entry.id   AF-A0A2D5EKR7-F1
#
_cell.length_a   1.000
_cell.length_b   1.000
_cell.length_c   1.000
_cell.angle_alpha   90.00
_cell.angle_beta   90.00
_cell.angle_gamma   90.00
#
_symmetry.space_group_name_H-M   'P 1'
#
loop_
_entity.id
_entity.type
_entity.pdbx_description
1 polymer ?
#
loop_
_entity_poly.entity_id
_entity_poly.type
_entity_poly.pdbx_seq_one_letter_code
_entity_poly.pdbx_strand_id
1 'polypeptide(L)'
;MTKGQAHAPLIAPAAPEKAADHRKWGQLNGCADALAICESARAHKGLTLVITQSTSEAIQLEQSIRFFLGLPTDEDGAIITSDGIELLSLPDWETLPYDLFSPHQDITSRRIRSLHRLPGTRHGILVVPA
;
A
#
# COMPACT_ATOMS: atom_id res chain seq x y z
N MET A 1 -4.19 15.20 -26.37
CA MET A 1 -3.43 15.21 -25.10
C MET A 1 -4.41 15.54 -23.98
N THR A 2 -5.11 14.53 -23.47
CA THR A 2 -6.06 14.66 -22.36
C THR A 2 -5.28 14.86 -21.07
N LYS A 3 -5.33 16.07 -20.50
CA LYS A 3 -4.87 16.31 -19.12
C LYS A 3 -5.65 15.35 -18.21
N GLY A 4 -4.96 14.39 -17.59
CA GLY A 4 -5.54 13.56 -16.54
C GLY A 4 -6.12 14.48 -15.46
N GLN A 5 -7.41 14.36 -15.18
CA GLN A 5 -8.09 15.09 -14.12
C GLN A 5 -7.41 14.73 -12.79
N ALA A 6 -6.69 15.68 -12.21
CA ALA A 6 -6.25 15.58 -10.82
C ALA A 6 -7.52 15.54 -9.95
N HIS A 7 -7.80 14.38 -9.36
CA HIS A 7 -8.91 14.24 -8.43
C HIS A 7 -8.59 15.05 -7.17
N ALA A 8 -9.50 15.95 -6.79
CA ALA A 8 -9.43 16.62 -5.50
C ALA A 8 -9.65 15.56 -4.40
N PRO A 9 -8.83 15.55 -3.33
CA PRO A 9 -9.00 14.59 -2.25
C PRO A 9 -10.36 14.80 -1.58
N LEU A 10 -11.14 13.74 -1.44
CA LEU A 10 -12.42 13.76 -0.74
C LEU A 10 -12.20 13.77 0.78
N ILE A 11 -11.22 13.01 1.26
CA ILE A 11 -11.00 12.81 2.69
C ILE A 11 -9.52 12.88 3.11
N ALA A 12 -8.56 12.74 2.19
CA ALA A 12 -7.16 12.82 2.54
C ALA A 12 -6.78 14.25 2.98
N PRO A 13 -6.21 14.41 4.19
CA PRO A 13 -5.69 15.71 4.62
C PRO A 13 -4.39 16.03 3.87
N ALA A 14 -3.93 17.28 4.01
CA ALA A 14 -2.66 17.69 3.44
C ALA A 14 -1.52 16.77 3.90
N ALA A 15 -0.57 16.51 3.00
CA ALA A 15 0.62 15.72 3.29
C ALA A 15 1.55 16.44 4.30
N PRO A 16 2.33 15.70 5.10
CA PRO A 16 3.37 16.28 5.95
C PRO A 16 4.43 17.00 5.09
N GLU A 17 4.89 18.16 5.54
CA GLU A 17 5.78 19.03 4.73
C GLU A 17 7.25 18.93 5.13
N LYS A 18 7.54 18.41 6.32
CA LYS A 18 8.90 18.32 6.87
C LYS A 18 9.12 17.02 7.62
N ALA A 19 10.39 16.66 7.81
CA ALA A 19 10.77 15.53 8.65
C ALA A 19 10.19 15.70 10.06
N ALA A 20 9.70 14.61 10.64
CA ALA A 20 9.02 14.58 11.94
C ALA A 20 7.75 15.48 12.04
N ASP A 21 7.10 15.79 10.91
CA ASP A 21 5.71 16.31 10.91
C ASP A 21 4.73 15.15 11.11
N HIS A 22 4.18 15.02 12.32
CA HIS A 22 3.26 13.95 12.69
C HIS A 22 1.82 14.44 12.58
N ARG A 23 1.01 13.75 11.79
CA ARG A 23 -0.42 14.04 11.63
C ARG A 23 -1.23 12.85 12.10
N LYS A 24 -2.32 13.12 12.85
CA LYS A 24 -3.28 12.09 13.28
C LYS A 24 -4.55 12.26 12.47
N TRP A 25 -4.95 11.20 11.78
CA TRP A 25 -6.21 11.16 11.04
C TRP A 25 -7.23 10.40 11.88
N GLY A 26 -8.43 10.96 12.03
CA GLY A 26 -9.51 10.36 12.80
C GLY A 26 -10.79 10.33 11.98
N GLN A 27 -11.84 9.69 12.53
CA GLN A 27 -13.15 9.54 11.85
C GLN A 27 -13.08 8.75 10.52
N LEU A 28 -12.05 7.92 10.35
CA LEU A 28 -11.90 7.00 9.22
C LEU A 28 -12.66 5.71 9.53
N ASN A 29 -13.96 5.70 9.28
CA ASN A 29 -14.82 4.54 9.54
C ASN A 29 -14.89 3.62 8.32
N GLY A 30 -14.98 2.31 8.55
CA GLY A 30 -15.02 1.32 7.45
C GLY A 30 -13.73 1.33 6.65
N CYS A 31 -13.83 1.44 5.32
CA CYS A 31 -12.66 1.46 4.41
C CYS A 31 -12.20 2.89 4.04
N ALA A 32 -12.56 3.89 4.85
CA ALA A 32 -12.17 5.28 4.62
C ALA A 32 -10.66 5.50 4.77
N ASP A 33 -9.99 4.67 5.55
CA ASP A 33 -8.53 4.63 5.67
C ASP A 33 -7.85 4.30 4.32
N ALA A 34 -8.31 3.25 3.64
CA ALA A 34 -7.79 2.84 2.34
C ALA A 34 -7.99 3.93 1.28
N LEU A 35 -9.16 4.58 1.26
CA LEU A 35 -9.43 5.71 0.37
C LEU A 35 -8.51 6.90 0.67
N ALA A 36 -8.36 7.28 1.95
CA ALA A 36 -7.49 8.37 2.35
C ALA A 36 -6.02 8.09 1.98
N ILE A 37 -5.56 6.85 2.14
CA ILE A 37 -4.23 6.40 1.70
C ILE A 37 -4.09 6.52 0.19
N CYS A 38 -5.07 6.06 -0.60
CA CYS A 38 -5.03 6.15 -2.05
C CYS A 38 -4.97 7.59 -2.55
N GLU A 39 -5.78 8.49 -1.98
CA GLU A 39 -5.78 9.91 -2.31
C GLU A 39 -4.46 10.58 -1.92
N SER A 40 -3.94 10.28 -0.73
CA SER A 40 -2.66 10.79 -0.25
C SER A 40 -1.51 10.32 -1.15
N ALA A 41 -1.51 9.04 -1.55
CA ALA A 41 -0.53 8.49 -2.48
C ALA A 41 -0.64 9.14 -3.87
N ARG A 42 -1.84 9.39 -4.39
CA ARG A 42 -2.02 10.13 -5.67
C ARG A 42 -1.45 11.54 -5.60
N ALA A 43 -1.59 12.22 -4.47
CA ALA A 43 -1.04 13.57 -4.27
C ALA A 43 0.49 13.56 -4.06
N HIS A 44 1.03 12.51 -3.45
CA HIS A 44 2.46 12.36 -3.15
C HIS A 44 3.20 11.61 -4.27
N LYS A 45 4.02 12.32 -5.05
CA LYS A 45 4.86 11.74 -6.12
C LYS A 45 6.10 11.02 -5.57
N GLY A 46 5.86 9.97 -4.77
CA GLY A 46 6.89 9.19 -4.09
C GLY A 46 6.35 7.85 -3.60
N LEU A 47 7.12 7.17 -2.74
CA LEU A 47 6.70 5.94 -2.09
C LEU A 47 5.97 6.27 -0.78
N THR A 48 4.73 5.80 -0.66
CA THR A 48 3.95 5.82 0.58
C THR A 48 4.10 4.48 1.28
N LEU A 49 4.82 4.45 2.41
CA LEU A 49 4.91 3.27 3.28
C LEU A 49 3.72 3.26 4.25
N VAL A 50 2.97 2.17 4.23
CA VAL A 50 1.82 1.94 5.11
C VAL A 50 2.17 0.78 6.04
N ILE A 51 2.22 1.07 7.34
CA ILE A 51 2.50 0.08 8.38
C ILE A 51 1.19 -0.23 9.10
N THR A 52 0.76 -1.49 9.09
CA THR A 52 -0.43 -1.94 9.81
C THR A 52 -0.07 -2.59 11.13
N GLN A 53 -1.02 -2.74 12.05
CA GLN A 53 -0.76 -3.33 13.37
C GLN A 53 -0.65 -4.86 13.34
N SER A 54 -1.18 -5.48 12.29
CA SER A 54 -1.17 -6.94 12.13
C SER A 54 -1.16 -7.36 10.67
N THR A 55 -0.79 -8.62 10.43
CA THR A 55 -0.87 -9.27 9.11
C THR A 55 -2.30 -9.28 8.56
N SER A 56 -3.31 -9.56 9.39
CA SER A 56 -4.71 -9.56 8.96
C SER A 56 -5.18 -8.17 8.49
N GLU A 57 -4.76 -7.12 9.19
CA GLU A 57 -5.06 -5.74 8.80
C GLU A 57 -4.33 -5.35 7.51
N ALA A 58 -3.08 -5.79 7.31
CA ALA A 58 -2.35 -5.58 6.06
C ALA A 58 -3.11 -6.17 4.86
N ILE A 59 -3.58 -7.42 4.99
CA ILE A 59 -4.32 -8.12 3.92
C ILE A 59 -5.63 -7.40 3.61
N GLN A 60 -6.41 -7.04 4.63
CA GLN A 60 -7.68 -6.33 4.44
C GLN A 60 -7.48 -4.94 3.81
N LEU A 61 -6.45 -4.23 4.24
CA LEU A 61 -6.12 -2.91 3.73
C LEU A 61 -5.63 -2.98 2.28
N GLU A 62 -4.78 -3.95 1.94
CA GLU A 62 -4.31 -4.20 0.58
C GLU A 62 -5.48 -4.46 -0.39
N GLN A 63 -6.45 -5.29 0.01
CA GLN A 63 -7.67 -5.54 -0.79
C GLN A 63 -8.51 -4.27 -0.98
N SER A 64 -8.67 -3.48 0.09
CA SER A 64 -9.42 -2.22 0.04
C SER A 64 -8.72 -1.19 -0.86
N ILE A 65 -7.38 -1.10 -0.80
CA ILE A 65 -6.58 -0.23 -1.66
C ILE A 65 -6.70 -0.68 -3.13
N ARG A 66 -6.62 -2.00 -3.42
CA ARG A 66 -6.84 -2.52 -4.77
C ARG A 66 -8.16 -2.04 -5.37
N PHE A 67 -9.24 -2.11 -4.58
CA PHE A 67 -10.56 -1.63 -5.00
C PHE A 67 -10.54 -0.13 -5.37
N PHE A 68 -10.01 0.74 -4.51
CA PHE A 68 -9.95 2.18 -4.77
C PHE A 68 -8.95 2.60 -5.87
N LEU A 69 -7.96 1.75 -6.14
CA LEU A 69 -7.02 1.92 -7.25
C LEU A 69 -7.54 1.32 -8.57
N GLY A 70 -8.66 0.60 -8.56
CA GLY A 70 -9.19 -0.08 -9.75
C GLY A 70 -8.30 -1.23 -10.22
N LEU A 71 -7.54 -1.84 -9.30
CA LEU A 71 -6.70 -3.01 -9.57
C LEU A 71 -7.53 -4.30 -9.42
N PRO A 72 -7.14 -5.40 -10.10
CA PRO A 72 -7.75 -6.70 -9.89
C PRO A 72 -7.68 -7.11 -8.41
N THR A 73 -8.72 -7.79 -7.91
CA THR A 73 -8.75 -8.31 -6.54
C THR A 73 -7.81 -9.50 -6.33
N ASP A 74 -7.33 -10.10 -7.42
CA ASP A 74 -6.31 -11.16 -7.38
C ASP A 74 -4.95 -10.58 -6.98
N GLU A 75 -4.26 -11.27 -6.07
CA GLU A 75 -2.95 -10.88 -5.59
C GLU A 75 -1.87 -10.96 -6.69
N ASP A 76 -2.02 -11.87 -7.64
CA ASP A 76 -1.13 -12.01 -8.80
C ASP A 76 -1.52 -11.14 -10.00
N GLY A 77 -2.58 -10.34 -9.86
CA GLY A 77 -3.07 -9.43 -10.88
C GLY A 77 -2.13 -8.26 -11.18
N ALA A 78 -2.62 -7.34 -12.02
CA ALA A 78 -1.92 -6.09 -12.28
C ALA A 78 -1.70 -5.31 -10.98
N ILE A 79 -0.47 -4.81 -10.79
CA ILE A 79 -0.08 -4.06 -9.59
C ILE A 79 0.19 -2.58 -9.87
N ILE A 80 0.11 -2.15 -11.13
CA ILE A 80 0.30 -0.76 -11.54
C ILE A 80 -1.02 -0.24 -12.10
N THR A 81 -1.47 0.90 -11.59
CA THR A 81 -2.68 1.57 -12.06
C THR A 81 -2.47 2.27 -13.39
N SER A 82 -3.56 2.66 -14.06
CA SER A 82 -3.49 3.44 -15.30
C SER A 82 -2.82 4.81 -15.13
N ASP A 83 -2.83 5.37 -13.91
CA ASP A 83 -2.14 6.62 -13.58
C ASP A 83 -0.72 6.41 -13.02
N GLY A 84 -0.21 5.17 -13.02
CA GLY A 84 1.19 4.85 -12.74
C GLY A 84 1.54 4.60 -11.28
N ILE A 85 0.55 4.44 -10.39
CA ILE A 85 0.76 4.07 -9.00
C ILE A 85 0.97 2.57 -8.90
N GLU A 86 2.08 2.17 -8.29
CA GLU A 86 2.39 0.77 -8.03
C GLU A 86 1.97 0.37 -6.61
N LEU A 87 1.22 -0.73 -6.45
CA LEU A 87 0.87 -1.32 -5.17
C LEU A 87 1.79 -2.52 -4.90
N LEU A 88 2.52 -2.46 -3.78
CA LEU A 88 3.38 -3.53 -3.31
C LEU A 88 2.93 -3.97 -1.91
N SER A 89 3.10 -5.25 -1.59
CA SER A 89 2.97 -5.76 -0.23
C SER A 89 4.21 -6.54 0.19
N LEU A 90 4.60 -6.39 1.45
CA LEU A 90 5.68 -7.16 2.05
C LEU A 90 5.09 -8.00 3.18
N PRO A 91 4.53 -9.19 2.88
CA PRO A 91 3.86 -10.00 3.89
C PRO A 91 4.85 -10.49 4.94
N ASP A 92 4.37 -10.72 6.15
CA ASP A 92 5.16 -11.38 7.20
C ASP A 92 5.53 -12.82 6.80
N TRP A 93 6.52 -13.41 7.48
CA TRP A 93 6.97 -14.78 7.23
C TRP A 93 5.90 -15.83 7.59
N GLU A 94 4.90 -15.47 8.40
CA GLU A 94 3.87 -16.39 8.94
C GLU A 94 4.46 -17.59 9.70
N THR A 95 5.71 -17.46 10.13
CA THR A 95 6.43 -18.41 10.99
C THR A 95 6.90 -17.69 12.23
N LEU A 96 6.94 -18.37 13.37
CA LEU A 96 7.48 -17.77 14.58
C LEU A 96 9.00 -17.55 14.46
N PRO A 97 9.58 -16.61 15.23
CA PRO A 97 11.03 -16.56 15.38
C PRO A 97 11.55 -17.92 15.89
N TYR A 98 12.54 -18.48 15.19
CA TYR A 98 13.11 -19.81 15.47
C TYR A 98 12.15 -20.99 15.27
N ASP A 99 11.18 -20.85 14.37
CA ASP A 99 10.32 -21.96 13.96
C ASP A 99 11.12 -23.07 13.24
N LEU A 100 10.64 -24.30 13.36
CA LEU A 100 11.20 -25.47 12.67
C LEU A 100 10.74 -25.56 11.21
N PHE A 101 9.65 -24.87 10.87
CA PHE A 101 9.11 -24.83 9.53
C PHE A 101 9.62 -23.63 8.75
N SER A 102 9.84 -23.82 7.46
CA SER A 102 10.06 -22.71 6.52
C SER A 102 8.71 -22.08 6.16
N PRO A 103 8.69 -20.78 5.81
CA PRO A 103 7.49 -20.14 5.28
C PRO A 103 6.96 -20.85 4.05
N HIS A 104 5.69 -20.60 3.76
CA HIS A 104 5.11 -21.00 2.49
C HIS A 104 5.86 -20.35 1.31
N GLN A 105 6.05 -21.11 0.23
CA GLN A 105 6.81 -20.66 -0.95
C GLN A 105 6.21 -19.40 -1.59
N ASP A 106 4.89 -19.25 -1.50
CA ASP A 106 4.19 -18.06 -2.02
C ASP A 106 4.56 -16.80 -1.23
N ILE A 107 4.74 -16.89 0.08
CA ILE A 107 5.17 -15.77 0.93
C ILE A 107 6.59 -15.36 0.54
N THR A 108 7.51 -16.32 0.45
CA THR A 108 8.88 -16.06 0.04
C THR A 108 8.94 -15.42 -1.35
N SER A 109 8.17 -15.95 -2.30
CA SER A 109 8.09 -15.44 -3.67
C SER A 109 7.54 -14.01 -3.73
N ARG A 110 6.47 -13.71 -2.99
CA ARG A 110 5.89 -12.36 -2.89
C ARG A 110 6.88 -11.36 -2.29
N ARG A 111 7.57 -11.74 -1.20
CA ARG A 111 8.60 -10.88 -0.58
C ARG A 111 9.74 -10.56 -1.54
N ILE A 112 10.27 -11.56 -2.26
CA ILE A 112 11.33 -11.36 -3.26
C ILE A 112 10.83 -10.45 -4.38
N ARG A 113 9.62 -10.67 -4.90
CA ARG A 113 9.01 -9.81 -5.94
C ARG A 113 8.95 -8.36 -5.48
N SER A 114 8.42 -8.10 -4.28
CA SER A 114 8.28 -6.75 -3.74
C SER A 114 9.63 -6.09 -3.48
N LEU A 115 10.58 -6.79 -2.85
CA LEU A 115 11.92 -6.27 -2.57
C LEU A 115 12.73 -5.99 -3.85
N HIS A 116 12.55 -6.79 -4.91
CA HIS A 116 13.20 -6.56 -6.19
C HIS A 116 12.63 -5.32 -6.92
N ARG A 117 11.31 -5.09 -6.85
CA ARG A 117 10.68 -3.94 -7.52
C ARG A 117 10.89 -2.63 -6.75
N LEU A 118 10.93 -2.70 -5.42
CA LEU A 118 10.99 -1.54 -4.53
C LEU A 118 12.06 -0.48 -4.91
N PRO A 119 13.31 -0.81 -5.28
CA PRO A 119 14.30 0.18 -5.70
C PRO A 119 13.93 0.96 -6.98
N GLY A 120 13.09 0.36 -7.85
CA GLY A 120 12.61 0.97 -9.09
C GLY A 120 11.28 1.72 -8.95
N THR A 121 10.55 1.49 -7.86
CA THR A 121 9.25 2.10 -7.61
C THR A 121 9.40 3.58 -7.26
N ARG A 122 8.97 4.46 -8.19
CA ARG A 122 9.04 5.92 -8.02
C ARG A 122 7.78 6.53 -7.43
N HIS A 123 6.64 5.89 -7.68
CA HIS A 123 5.33 6.34 -7.22
C HIS A 123 4.50 5.11 -6.86
N GLY A 124 4.23 4.90 -5.58
CA GLY A 124 3.59 3.67 -5.16
C GLY A 124 3.24 3.63 -3.69
N ILE A 125 2.54 2.58 -3.32
CA ILE A 125 2.11 2.26 -1.95
C ILE A 125 2.74 0.92 -1.59
N LEU A 126 3.45 0.87 -0.45
CA LEU A 126 3.99 -0.37 0.11
C LEU A 126 3.28 -0.66 1.43
N VAL A 127 2.54 -1.77 1.50
CA VAL A 127 1.87 -2.24 2.73
C VAL A 127 2.76 -3.25 3.45
N VAL A 128 3.01 -3.02 4.75
CA VAL A 128 3.85 -3.87 5.59
C VAL A 128 3.18 -4.06 6.96
N PRO A 129 3.05 -5.28 7.49
CA PRO A 129 2.63 -5.49 8.88
C PRO A 129 3.77 -5.13 9.86
N ALA A 130 3.39 -4.68 11.06
CA ALA A 130 4.31 -4.42 12.18
C ALA A 130 4.87 -5.70 12.81
#